data_AF-A0AAV4CSU4-F1
#
_entry.id   AF-A0AAV4CSU4-F1
#
_cell.length_a   1.000
_cell.length_b   1.000
_cell.length_c   1.000
_cell.angle_alpha   90.00
_cell.angle_beta   90.00
_cell.angle_gamma   90.00
#
_symmetry.space_group_name_H-M   'P 1'
#
loop_
_entity.id
_entity.type
_entity.pdbx_description
1 polymer ?
#
loop_
_entity_poly.entity_id
_entity_poly.type
_entity_poly.pdbx_seq_one_letter_code
_entity_poly.pdbx_strand_id
1 'polypeptide(L)'
;MHYFKYLGSIITDEGSKPEILSRIAQTTAALTKRKAIWNNKNISISSKIRLLRSLVVSIFLYAFESWTLNADIERRIRAMEMRCYRRLLGISYKDHTTNEEVSRRIVNAIGPHVDLLTIVRQRKLK
;
A
#
# COMPACT_ATOMS: atom_id res chain seq x y z
N MET A 1 -1.98 4.31 -28.09
CA MET A 1 -1.43 3.90 -26.79
C MET A 1 -1.63 2.40 -26.67
N HIS A 2 -0.57 1.61 -26.90
CA HIS A 2 -0.65 0.15 -26.85
C HIS A 2 -0.36 -0.31 -25.42
N TYR A 3 -1.30 -1.04 -24.81
CA TYR A 3 -1.09 -1.70 -23.53
C TYR A 3 -1.44 -3.17 -23.68
N PHE A 4 -0.59 -4.05 -23.18
CA PHE A 4 -0.81 -5.49 -23.22
C PHE A 4 -0.96 -6.01 -21.80
N LYS A 5 -2.04 -6.75 -21.54
CA LYS A 5 -2.27 -7.38 -20.23
C LYS A 5 -1.74 -8.81 -20.28
N TYR A 6 -0.62 -9.05 -19.62
CA TYR A 6 0.00 -10.37 -19.54
C TYR A 6 0.01 -10.87 -18.11
N LEU A 7 -0.61 -12.03 -17.85
CA LEU A 7 -0.68 -12.65 -16.50
C LEU A 7 -1.13 -11.69 -15.38
N GLY A 8 -1.97 -10.70 -15.72
CA GLY A 8 -2.44 -9.69 -14.77
C GLY A 8 -1.44 -8.56 -14.48
N SER A 9 -0.28 -8.53 -15.13
CA SER A 9 0.60 -7.37 -15.28
C SER A 9 0.21 -6.55 -16.51
N ILE A 10 0.47 -5.25 -16.48
CA ILE A 10 0.22 -4.34 -17.60
C ILE A 10 1.58 -3.94 -18.16
N ILE A 11 1.87 -4.39 -19.37
CA ILE A 11 3.08 -4.05 -20.11
C ILE A 11 2.72 -2.90 -21.04
N THR A 12 3.46 -1.80 -20.90
CA THR A 12 3.27 -0.56 -21.67
C THR A 12 4.61 0.03 -22.04
N ASP A 13 4.67 0.70 -23.19
CA ASP A 13 5.85 1.45 -23.64
C ASP A 13 6.25 2.58 -22.66
N GLU A 14 5.30 3.04 -21.83
CA GLU A 14 5.50 4.03 -20.75
C GLU A 14 6.20 3.44 -19.49
N GLY A 15 6.64 2.19 -19.55
CA GLY A 15 7.29 1.49 -18.45
C GLY A 15 6.31 1.06 -17.36
N SER A 16 6.78 1.02 -16.10
CA SER A 16 6.04 0.40 -14.98
C SER A 16 4.93 1.27 -14.38
N LYS A 17 4.80 2.53 -14.80
CA LYS A 17 3.88 3.51 -14.18
C LYS A 17 2.40 3.10 -14.31
N PRO A 18 1.88 2.69 -15.50
CA PRO A 18 0.48 2.26 -15.63
C PRO A 18 0.16 1.03 -14.78
N GLU A 19 1.09 0.09 -14.66
CA GLU A 19 0.92 -1.09 -13.82
C GLU A 19 0.80 -0.71 -12.33
N ILE A 20 1.66 0.17 -11.84
CA ILE A 20 1.64 0.62 -10.44
C ILE A 20 0.33 1.31 -10.10
N LEU A 21 -0.17 2.16 -11.00
CA LEU A 21 -1.48 2.80 -10.84
C LEU A 21 -2.60 1.76 -10.76
N SER A 22 -2.53 0.72 -11.61
CA SER A 22 -3.47 -0.40 -11.56
C SER A 22 -3.39 -1.16 -10.23
N ARG A 23 -2.19 -1.43 -9.69
CA ARG A 23 -2.04 -2.06 -8.37
C ARG A 23 -2.57 -1.19 -7.23
N ILE A 24 -2.30 0.11 -7.25
CA ILE A 24 -2.86 1.06 -6.27
C ILE A 24 -4.40 1.04 -6.32
N ALA A 25 -4.98 1.01 -7.53
CA ALA A 25 -6.42 0.88 -7.71
C ALA A 25 -6.96 -0.45 -7.16
N GLN A 26 -6.29 -1.57 -7.46
CA GLN A 26 -6.63 -2.90 -6.94
C GLN A 26 -6.59 -2.95 -5.40
N THR A 27 -5.54 -2.40 -4.79
CA THR A 27 -5.43 -2.29 -3.33
C THR A 27 -6.57 -1.45 -2.76
N THR A 28 -6.84 -0.29 -3.36
CA THR A 28 -7.92 0.60 -2.92
C THR A 28 -9.29 -0.10 -3.02
N ALA A 29 -9.52 -0.85 -4.09
CA ALA A 29 -10.73 -1.65 -4.28
C ALA A 29 -10.84 -2.77 -3.24
N ALA A 30 -9.75 -3.51 -2.99
CA ALA A 30 -9.70 -4.58 -1.98
C ALA A 30 -10.01 -4.06 -0.57
N LEU A 31 -9.47 -2.89 -0.21
CA LEU A 31 -9.76 -2.23 1.06
C LEU A 31 -11.22 -1.79 1.15
N THR A 32 -11.75 -1.22 0.07
CA THR A 32 -13.15 -0.78 0.03
C THR A 32 -14.12 -1.96 0.13
N LYS A 33 -13.81 -3.08 -0.55
CA LYS A 33 -14.59 -4.32 -0.47
C LYS A 33 -14.62 -4.90 0.95
N ARG A 34 -13.57 -4.70 1.74
CA ARG A 34 -13.43 -5.21 3.13
C ARG A 34 -13.79 -4.16 4.19
N LYS A 35 -14.56 -3.12 3.86
CA LYS A 35 -14.95 -2.03 4.78
C LYS A 35 -15.51 -2.50 6.12
N ALA A 36 -16.27 -3.60 6.13
CA ALA A 36 -16.81 -4.18 7.37
C ALA A 36 -15.71 -4.57 8.37
N ILE A 37 -14.60 -5.15 7.91
CA ILE A 37 -13.46 -5.54 8.76
C ILE A 37 -12.80 -4.29 9.35
N TRP A 38 -12.58 -3.27 8.53
CA TRP A 38 -11.91 -2.03 8.95
C TRP A 38 -12.74 -1.26 9.97
N ASN A 39 -14.06 -1.24 9.79
CA ASN A 39 -15.00 -0.53 10.67
C ASN A 39 -15.34 -1.32 11.96
N ASN A 40 -15.05 -2.62 12.00
CA ASN A 40 -15.40 -3.44 13.15
C ASN A 40 -14.52 -3.10 14.37
N LYS A 41 -15.12 -2.57 15.44
CA LYS A 41 -14.42 -2.20 16.68
C LYS A 41 -13.95 -3.41 17.50
N ASN A 42 -14.54 -4.58 17.29
CA ASN A 42 -14.18 -5.82 17.99
C ASN A 42 -12.83 -6.39 17.54
N ILE A 43 -12.34 -5.99 16.36
CA ILE A 43 -11.05 -6.43 15.83
C ILE A 43 -9.98 -5.44 16.28
N SER A 44 -8.94 -5.94 16.94
CA SER A 44 -7.81 -5.12 17.38
C SER A 44 -7.14 -4.40 16.19
N ILE A 45 -6.65 -3.19 16.45
CA ILE A 45 -5.92 -2.39 15.45
C ILE A 45 -4.69 -3.16 14.94
N SER A 46 -3.97 -3.85 15.83
CA SER A 46 -2.80 -4.67 15.48
C SER A 46 -3.13 -5.75 14.44
N SER A 47 -4.22 -6.50 14.63
CA SER A 47 -4.67 -7.53 13.69
C SER A 47 -5.06 -6.93 12.34
N LYS A 48 -5.76 -5.79 12.34
CA LYS A 48 -6.10 -5.10 11.09
C LYS A 48 -4.87 -4.59 10.36
N ILE A 49 -3.86 -4.05 11.05
CA ILE A 49 -2.61 -3.60 10.41
C ILE A 49 -1.88 -4.80 9.79
N ARG A 50 -1.79 -5.93 10.50
CA ARG A 50 -1.19 -7.16 9.95
C ARG A 50 -1.91 -7.64 8.69
N LEU A 51 -3.25 -7.61 8.69
CA LEU A 51 -4.08 -7.99 7.56
C LEU A 51 -3.91 -7.03 6.37
N LEU A 52 -3.89 -5.72 6.62
CA LEU A 52 -3.60 -4.69 5.62
C LEU A 52 -2.25 -4.95 4.98
N ARG A 53 -1.21 -5.16 5.80
CA ARG A 53 0.15 -5.42 5.32
C ARG A 53 0.20 -6.67 4.45
N SER A 54 -0.40 -7.77 4.88
CA SER A 54 -0.48 -9.01 4.10
C SER A 54 -1.13 -8.78 2.73
N LEU A 55 -2.26 -8.05 2.68
CA LEU A 55 -2.94 -7.73 1.42
C LEU A 55 -2.09 -6.86 0.50
N VAL A 56 -1.56 -5.76 1.04
CA VAL A 56 -0.78 -4.79 0.27
C VAL A 56 0.50 -5.44 -0.26
N VAL A 57 1.22 -6.18 0.59
CA VAL A 57 2.41 -6.94 0.20
C VAL A 57 2.05 -7.96 -0.89
N SER A 58 0.95 -8.72 -0.76
CA SER A 58 0.56 -9.70 -1.78
C SER A 58 0.27 -9.05 -3.15
N ILE A 59 -0.43 -7.90 -3.17
CA ILE A 59 -0.78 -7.19 -4.41
C ILE A 59 0.47 -6.59 -5.06
N PHE A 60 1.37 -6.01 -4.27
CA PHE A 60 2.55 -5.33 -4.78
C PHE A 60 3.68 -6.29 -5.16
N LEU A 61 3.91 -7.37 -4.41
CA LEU A 61 5.00 -8.30 -4.66
C LEU A 61 4.84 -9.06 -5.98
N TYR A 62 3.61 -9.34 -6.42
CA TYR A 62 3.37 -10.19 -7.58
C TYR A 62 4.04 -9.69 -8.86
N ALA A 63 4.16 -8.37 -9.04
CA ALA A 63 4.77 -7.77 -10.22
C ALA A 63 5.88 -6.78 -9.87
N PHE A 64 6.43 -6.89 -8.66
CA PHE A 64 7.44 -5.94 -8.21
C PHE A 64 8.75 -6.08 -8.99
N GLU A 65 9.11 -7.30 -9.38
CA GLU A 65 10.37 -7.59 -10.08
C GLU A 65 10.47 -6.86 -11.44
N SER A 66 9.34 -6.70 -12.13
CA SER A 66 9.25 -6.00 -13.42
C SER A 66 9.23 -4.47 -13.29
N TRP A 67 9.26 -3.91 -12.08
CA TRP A 67 9.17 -2.46 -11.88
C TRP A 67 10.52 -1.76 -11.84
N THR A 68 10.61 -0.64 -12.54
CA THR A 68 11.72 0.30 -12.36
C THR A 68 11.40 1.22 -11.20
N LEU A 69 12.22 1.20 -10.14
CA LEU A 69 12.04 2.07 -8.98
C LEU A 69 12.48 3.50 -9.32
N ASN A 70 11.50 4.39 -9.50
CA ASN A 70 11.73 5.82 -9.68
C ASN A 70 11.21 6.59 -8.47
N ALA A 71 11.75 7.79 -8.20
CA ALA A 71 11.32 8.63 -7.09
C ALA A 71 9.80 8.94 -7.10
N ASP A 72 9.18 9.06 -8.28
CA ASP A 72 7.73 9.23 -8.40
C ASP A 72 6.94 8.01 -7.90
N ILE A 73 7.43 6.81 -8.23
CA ILE A 73 6.82 5.54 -7.85
C ILE A 73 6.91 5.36 -6.34
N GLU A 74 8.07 5.60 -5.76
CA GLU A 74 8.26 5.51 -4.32
C GLU A 74 7.32 6.46 -3.56
N ARG A 75 7.15 7.69 -4.06
CA ARG A 75 6.21 8.67 -3.49
C ARG A 75 4.77 8.18 -3.54
N ARG A 76 4.35 7.57 -4.65
CA ARG A 76 3.01 7.00 -4.81
C ARG A 76 2.77 5.82 -3.88
N ILE A 77 3.75 4.95 -3.72
CA ILE A 77 3.70 3.80 -2.80
C ILE A 77 3.53 4.31 -1.36
N ARG A 78 4.37 5.26 -0.92
CA ARG A 78 4.23 5.88 0.42
C ARG A 78 2.88 6.55 0.61
N ALA A 79 2.40 7.31 -0.37
CA ALA A 79 1.11 7.99 -0.29
C ALA A 79 -0.07 7.00 -0.20
N MET A 80 0.01 5.88 -0.92
CA MET A 80 -0.97 4.80 -0.83
C MET A 80 -0.94 4.13 0.56
N GLU A 81 0.23 3.78 1.08
CA GLU A 81 0.40 3.21 2.41
C GLU A 81 -0.17 4.13 3.49
N MET A 82 0.17 5.42 3.45
CA MET A 82 -0.37 6.44 4.35
C MET A 82 -1.89 6.59 4.27
N ARG A 83 -2.47 6.50 3.07
CA ARG A 83 -3.93 6.50 2.88
C ARG A 83 -4.58 5.28 3.55
N CYS A 84 -3.94 4.12 3.46
CA CYS A 84 -4.43 2.89 4.08
C CYS A 84 -4.40 2.99 5.61
N TYR A 85 -3.29 3.46 6.20
CA TYR A 85 -3.18 3.65 7.65
C TYR A 85 -4.17 4.67 8.19
N ARG A 86 -4.37 5.80 7.50
CA ARG A 86 -5.39 6.79 7.90
C ARG A 86 -6.79 6.20 7.90
N ARG A 87 -7.16 5.48 6.84
CA ARG A 87 -8.46 4.80 6.75
C ARG A 87 -8.64 3.78 7.87
N LEU A 88 -7.58 3.07 8.21
CA LEU A 88 -7.60 2.07 9.27
C LEU A 88 -7.76 2.68 10.67
N LEU A 89 -7.05 3.78 10.93
CA LEU A 89 -7.11 4.53 12.19
C LEU A 89 -8.36 5.42 12.28
N GLY A 90 -9.18 5.48 11.23
CA GLY A 90 -10.35 6.35 11.16
C GLY A 90 -10.00 7.85 11.11
N ILE A 91 -8.78 8.19 10.71
CA ILE A 91 -8.29 9.58 10.64
C ILE A 91 -8.91 10.24 9.40
N SER A 92 -9.66 11.31 9.65
CA SER A 92 -10.23 12.18 8.63
C SER A 92 -9.20 13.19 8.14
N TYR A 93 -9.42 13.74 6.95
CA TYR A 93 -8.64 14.88 6.45
C TYR A 93 -8.78 16.11 7.38
N LYS A 94 -9.93 16.26 8.05
CA LYS A 94 -10.21 17.35 9.00
C LYS A 94 -9.36 17.29 10.26
N ASP A 95 -8.73 16.15 10.57
CA ASP A 95 -7.95 15.98 11.78
C ASP A 95 -6.54 16.60 11.66
N HIS A 96 -6.18 17.15 10.48
CA HIS A 96 -4.89 17.79 10.17
C HIS A 96 -3.66 16.98 10.66
N THR A 97 -3.79 15.66 10.68
CA THR A 97 -2.79 14.78 11.27
C THR A 97 -1.62 14.56 10.30
N THR A 98 -0.41 14.82 10.78
CA THR A 98 0.83 14.66 10.00
C THR A 98 1.14 13.20 9.68
N ASN A 99 2.00 12.94 8.69
CA ASN A 99 2.36 11.56 8.32
C ASN A 99 3.18 10.88 9.43
N GLU A 100 4.02 11.67 10.11
CA GLU A 100 4.85 11.25 11.24
C GLU A 100 3.97 10.76 12.39
N GLU A 101 2.88 11.48 12.66
CA GLU A 101 1.91 11.11 13.69
C GLU A 101 1.18 9.82 13.37
N VAL A 102 0.76 9.65 12.12
CA VAL A 102 0.15 8.40 11.65
C VAL A 102 1.13 7.24 11.85
N SER A 103 2.39 7.40 11.42
CA SER A 103 3.43 6.38 11.59
C SER A 103 3.65 6.03 13.05
N ARG A 104 3.73 7.02 13.93
CA ARG A 104 3.89 6.85 15.38
C ARG A 104 2.75 6.02 15.99
N ARG A 105 1.50 6.29 15.61
CA ARG A 105 0.34 5.50 16.08
C ARG A 105 0.41 4.04 15.62
N ILE A 106 0.87 3.80 14.40
CA ILE A 106 1.08 2.45 13.87
C ILE A 106 2.19 1.74 14.65
N VAL A 107 3.34 2.39 14.88
CA VAL A 107 4.44 1.84 15.68
C VAL A 107 3.99 1.51 17.10
N ASN A 108 3.21 2.37 17.74
CA ASN A 108 2.68 2.10 19.08
C ASN A 108 1.72 0.89 19.12
N ALA A 109 1.02 0.60 18.02
CA ALA A 109 0.02 -0.47 17.97
C ALA A 109 0.59 -1.87 17.66
N ILE A 110 1.72 -1.96 16.96
CA ILE A 110 2.31 -3.25 16.52
C ILE A 110 3.79 -3.40 16.86
N GLY A 111 4.42 -2.35 17.40
CA GLY A 111 5.87 -2.28 17.57
C GLY A 111 6.60 -1.77 16.31
N PRO A 112 7.95 -1.81 16.31
CA PRO A 112 8.74 -1.44 15.14
C PRO A 112 8.35 -2.30 13.94
N HIS A 113 7.98 -1.65 12.84
CA HIS A 113 7.55 -2.33 11.63
C HIS A 113 8.29 -1.77 10.41
N VAL A 114 8.53 -2.64 9.43
CA VAL A 114 9.20 -2.27 8.18
C VAL A 114 8.16 -1.72 7.21
N ASP A 115 8.34 -0.47 6.79
CA ASP A 115 7.56 0.20 5.74
C ASP A 115 7.52 -0.64 4.47
N LEU A 116 6.40 -0.60 3.75
CA LEU A 116 6.24 -1.30 2.48
C LEU A 116 7.35 -0.93 1.49
N LEU A 117 7.71 0.36 1.41
CA LEU A 117 8.78 0.80 0.52
C LEU A 117 10.13 0.17 0.88
N THR A 118 10.41 -0.04 2.16
CA THR A 118 11.65 -0.68 2.61
C THR A 118 11.67 -2.16 2.24
N ILE A 119 10.54 -2.87 2.35
CA ILE A 119 10.40 -4.26 1.88
C ILE A 119 10.66 -4.35 0.37
N VAL A 120 10.05 -3.44 -0.38
CA VAL A 120 10.20 -3.28 -1.83
C VAL A 120 11.67 -3.06 -2.19
N ARG A 121 12.35 -2.09 -1.55
CA ARG A 121 13.78 -1.83 -1.78
C ARG A 121 14.67 -3.03 -1.45
N GLN A 122 14.44 -3.70 -0.31
CA GLN A 122 15.23 -4.86 0.11
C GLN A 122 15.16 -6.03 -0.87
N ARG A 123 14.03 -6.22 -1.56
CA ARG A 123 13.88 -7.29 -2.56
C ARG A 123 14.50 -6.96 -3.91
N LYS A 124 14.66 -5.68 -4.26
CA LYS A 124 15.33 -5.25 -5.50
C LYS A 124 16.85 -5.35 -5.45
N LEU A 125 17.43 -5.31 -4.25
CA LEU A 125 18.87 -5.33 -4.01
C LEU A 125 19.45 -6.74 -3.84
N LYS A 126 18.61 -7.79 -3.92
CA LYS A 126 19.03 -9.18 -4.01
C LYS A 126 18.96 -9.64 -5.45
#